data_AF-A0A965JF97-F1
#
_entry.id   AF-A0A965JF97-F1
#
_cell.length_a   1.000
_cell.length_b   1.000
_cell.length_c   1.000
_cell.angle_alpha   90.00
_cell.angle_beta   90.00
_cell.angle_gamma   90.00
#
_symmetry.space_group_name_H-M   'P 1'
#
loop_
_entity.id
_entity.type
_entity.pdbx_description
1 polymer ?
#
loop_
_entity_poly.entity_id
_entity_poly.type
_entity_poly.pdbx_seq_one_letter_code
_entity_poly.pdbx_strand_id
1 'polypeptide(L)' 'QSWYYISQNTNRTFMYDTPTITDQRVLTVVFTKALKVERIANYGQKDGLLFDFNSNTTPSGGKDLSIVRQMLRMVGST' A
#
# COMPACT_ATOMS: atom_id res chain seq x y z
N GLN A 1 16.87 -5.02 2.56
CA GLN A 1 15.77 -5.98 2.27
C GLN A 1 14.46 -5.25 2.49
N SER A 2 13.41 -5.52 1.70
CA SER A 2 12.14 -4.78 1.80
C SER A 2 10.97 -5.74 1.94
N TRP A 3 10.10 -5.49 2.90
CA TRP A 3 8.85 -6.21 3.10
C TRP A 3 7.68 -5.32 2.75
N TYR A 4 6.65 -5.92 2.14
CA TYR A 4 5.45 -5.23 1.67
C TYR A 4 4.24 -5.91 2.28
N TYR A 5 3.40 -5.14 2.95
CA TYR A 5 2.13 -5.60 3.51
C TYR A 5 1.00 -4.84 2.85
N ILE A 6 -0.03 -5.56 2.41
CA ILE A 6 -1.24 -4.97 1.85
C ILE A 6 -2.41 -5.19 2.79
N SER A 7 -3.19 -4.13 3.01
CA SER A 7 -4.41 -4.17 3.79
C SER A 7 -5.55 -3.60 2.95
N GLN A 8 -6.70 -4.27 2.99
CA GLN A 8 -7.89 -3.86 2.27
C GLN A 8 -9.11 -3.99 3.19
N ASN A 9 -9.87 -2.90 3.26
CA ASN A 9 -11.18 -2.88 3.87
C ASN A 9 -12.24 -2.83 2.77
N THR A 10 -13.22 -3.73 2.86
CA THR A 10 -14.33 -3.80 1.92
C THR A 10 -15.64 -3.64 2.66
N ASN A 11 -16.58 -2.94 2.02
CA ASN A 11 -17.93 -2.78 2.52
C ASN A 11 -18.93 -3.38 1.53
N ARG A 12 -19.88 -4.13 2.07
CA ARG A 12 -21.07 -4.61 1.37
C ARG A 12 -22.26 -4.49 2.31
N THR A 13 -23.37 -3.94 1.82
CA THR A 13 -24.57 -3.73 2.64
C THR A 13 -25.36 -5.03 2.76
N PHE A 14 -25.49 -5.74 1.64
CA PHE A 14 -26.15 -7.03 1.58
C PHE A 14 -25.18 -8.13 1.13
N MET A 15 -25.50 -9.39 1.46
CA MET A 15 -24.64 -10.52 1.10
C MET A 15 -24.56 -10.76 -0.42
N TYR A 16 -25.56 -10.29 -1.17
CA TYR A 16 -25.63 -10.38 -2.63
C TYR A 16 -25.00 -9.17 -3.34
N ASP A 17 -24.61 -8.12 -2.61
CA ASP A 17 -23.95 -6.95 -3.20
C ASP A 17 -22.52 -7.28 -3.60
N THR A 18 -22.05 -6.66 -4.69
CA THR A 18 -20.63 -6.64 -5.04
C THR A 18 -19.86 -5.87 -3.96
N PRO A 19 -18.82 -6.44 -3.34
CA PRO A 19 -18.01 -5.74 -2.34
C PRO A 19 -17.36 -4.50 -2.93
N THR A 20 -17.44 -3.39 -2.22
CA THR A 20 -16.76 -2.14 -2.59
C THR A 20 -15.59 -1.91 -1.67
N ILE A 21 -14.44 -1.53 -2.23
CA ILE A 21 -13.24 -1.27 -1.45
C ILE A 21 -13.35 0.13 -0.87
N THR A 22 -13.36 0.23 0.46
CA THR A 22 -13.49 1.51 1.17
C THR A 22 -12.16 2.11 1.59
N ASP A 23 -11.16 1.26 1.84
CA ASP A 23 -9.80 1.68 2.19
C ASP A 23 -8.81 0.61 1.73
N GLN A 24 -7.74 1.03 1.05
CA GLN A 24 -6.67 0.13 0.64
C GLN A 24 -5.32 0.78 0.88
N ARG A 25 -4.42 0.04 1.55
CA ARG A 25 -3.11 0.53 1.98
C ARG A 25 -2.01 -0.48 1.74
N VAL A 26 -0.82 0.02 1.42
CA VAL A 26 0.41 -0.74 1.29
C VAL A 26 1.44 -0.17 2.26
N LEU A 27 1.83 -0.98 3.24
CA LEU A 27 2.91 -0.68 4.17
C LEU A 27 4.21 -1.31 3.67
N THR A 28 5.21 -0.48 3.44
CA THR A 28 6.57 -0.92 3.10
C THR A 28 7.48 -0.74 4.31
N VAL A 29 8.18 -1.82 4.67
CA VAL A 29 9.22 -1.80 5.72
C VAL A 29 10.55 -2.19 5.08
N VAL A 30 11.50 -1.25 5.11
CA VAL A 30 12.86 -1.47 4.59
C VAL A 30 13.78 -1.74 5.76
N PHE A 31 14.63 -2.75 5.60
CA PHE A 31 15.60 -3.20 6.59
C PHE A 31 17.03 -3.04 6.08
N THR A 32 17.90 -2.67 7.01
CA THR A 32 19.36 -2.76 6.86
C THR A 32 19.80 -4.22 6.72
N LYS A 33 21.07 -4.45 6.35
CA LYS A 33 21.65 -5.81 6.27
C LYS A 33 21.61 -6.58 7.59
N ALA A 34 21.54 -5.88 8.73
CA ALA A 34 21.43 -6.46 10.06
C ALA A 34 19.98 -6.64 10.53
N LEU A 35 19.00 -6.61 9.61
CA LEU A 35 17.56 -6.73 9.89
C LEU A 35 16.98 -5.66 10.84
N LYS A 36 17.67 -4.52 11.01
CA LYS A 36 17.10 -3.35 11.68
C LYS A 36 16.24 -2.55 10.72
N VAL A 37 15.11 -2.05 11.20
CA VAL A 37 14.22 -1.15 10.44
C VAL A 37 14.98 0.12 10.07
N GLU A 38 15.05 0.38 8.79
CA GLU A 38 15.69 1.57 8.20
C GLU A 38 14.65 2.60 7.76
N ARG A 39 13.51 2.13 7.22
CA ARG A 39 12.44 2.99 6.73
C ARG A 39 11.09 2.32 6.81
N ILE A 40 10.07 3.12 7.06
CA ILE A 40 8.67 2.74 6.95
C ILE A 40 7.97 3.75 6.03
N ALA A 41 7.20 3.26 5.07
CA ALA A 41 6.34 4.07 4.22
C ALA A 41 4.93 3.46 4.18
N ASN A 42 3.90 4.28 4.28
CA ASN A 42 2.51 3.82 4.26
C ASN A 42 1.78 4.53 3.13
N TYR A 43 1.51 3.79 2.06
CA TYR A 43 0.83 4.27 0.89
C TYR A 43 -0.63 3.89 0.97
N GLY A 44 -1.54 4.83 0.74
CA GLY A 44 -2.94 4.51 0.47
C GLY A 44 -3.42 5.12 -0.82
N GLN A 45 -4.61 4.69 -1.23
CA GLN A 45 -5.31 5.25 -2.36
C GLN A 45 -6.40 6.20 -1.83
N LYS A 46 -6.17 7.51 -1.99
CA LYS A 46 -7.21 8.52 -1.77
C LYS A 46 -7.54 9.13 -3.13
N ASP A 47 -8.78 8.97 -3.58
CA ASP A 47 -9.26 9.50 -4.87
C ASP A 47 -8.43 9.04 -6.09
N GLY A 48 -7.82 7.86 -6.03
CA GLY A 48 -6.98 7.32 -7.12
C GLY A 48 -5.53 7.83 -7.14
N LEU A 49 -5.15 8.73 -6.23
CA LEU A 49 -3.79 9.24 -6.08
C LEU A 49 -3.07 8.52 -4.93
N LEU A 50 -1.80 8.15 -5.16
CA LEU A 50 -0.96 7.58 -4.10
C LEU A 50 -0.63 8.66 -3.08
N PHE A 51 -1.02 8.43 -1.84
CA PHE A 51 -0.71 9.32 -0.74
C PHE A 51 0.17 8.60 0.29
N ASP A 52 1.27 9.22 0.69
CA ASP A 52 2.15 8.75 1.77
C ASP A 52 1.71 9.37 3.09
N PHE A 53 1.22 8.53 4.00
CA PHE A 53 0.57 9.00 5.24
C PHE A 53 1.55 9.30 6.38
N ASN A 54 2.82 8.85 6.32
CA ASN A 54 3.69 8.94 7.51
C ASN A 54 5.21 8.95 7.26
N SER A 55 5.70 8.98 6.02
CA SER A 55 7.16 8.89 5.84
C SER A 55 7.83 10.27 6.01
N ASN A 56 8.79 10.34 6.95
CA ASN A 56 9.76 11.43 7.02
C ASN A 56 10.81 11.36 5.89
N THR A 57 10.52 10.61 4.81
CA THR A 57 11.53 10.24 3.82
C THR A 57 10.92 10.09 2.43
N THR A 58 11.18 11.02 1.51
CA THR A 58 10.72 10.88 0.13
C THR A 58 11.18 9.53 -0.46
N PRO A 59 10.28 8.74 -1.08
CA PRO A 59 10.67 7.46 -1.69
C PRO A 59 11.71 7.72 -2.78
N SER A 60 12.84 7.02 -2.73
CA SER A 60 13.84 7.04 -3.80
C SER A 60 13.22 6.40 -5.05
N GLY A 61 13.02 7.20 -6.09
CA GLY A 61 12.35 6.79 -7.33
C GLY A 61 13.03 5.59 -8.00
N GLY A 62 12.23 4.74 -8.65
CA GLY A 62 12.73 3.63 -9.46
C GLY A 62 11.84 2.39 -9.35
N LYS A 63 12.12 1.53 -8.35
CA LYS A 63 11.56 0.16 -8.29
C LYS A 63 10.47 -0.02 -7.22
N ASP A 64 10.71 0.44 -6.00
CA ASP A 64 9.79 0.22 -4.88
C ASP A 64 8.44 0.91 -5.10
N LEU A 65 8.46 2.14 -5.62
CA LEU A 65 7.24 2.87 -5.97
C LEU A 65 6.45 2.21 -7.12
N SER A 66 7.15 1.50 -8.03
CA SER A 66 6.49 0.74 -9.10
C SER A 66 5.76 -0.49 -8.55
N ILE A 67 6.37 -1.21 -7.61
CA ILE A 67 5.77 -2.37 -6.96
C ILE A 67 4.55 -1.95 -6.15
N VAL A 68 4.65 -0.90 -5.34
CA VAL A 68 3.52 -0.36 -4.56
C VAL A 68 2.37 0.04 -5.48
N ARG A 69 2.65 0.71 -6.60
CA ARG A 69 1.63 1.06 -7.61
C ARG A 69 0.93 -0.15 -8.21
N GLN A 70 1.69 -1.19 -8.55
CA GLN A 70 1.12 -2.43 -9.08
C GLN A 70 0.24 -3.12 -8.02
N MET A 71 0.71 -3.19 -6.77
CA MET A 71 -0.02 -3.78 -5.66
C MET A 71 -1.34 -3.05 -5.39
N LEU A 72 -1.36 -1.72 -5.44
CA LEU A 72 -2.60 -0.96 -5.29
C LEU A 72 -3.59 -1.23 -6.43
N ARG A 73 -3.10 -1.34 -7.67
CA ARG A 73 -3.95 -1.61 -8.85
C ARG A 73 -4.51 -3.03 -8.89
N MET A 74 -3.77 -4.02 -8.39
CA MET A 74 -4.13 -5.44 -8.51
C MET A 74 -5.39 -5.81 -7.72
N VAL A 75 -5.76 -5.03 -6.70
CA VAL A 75 -6.86 -5.40 -5.78
C VAL A 75 -8.17 -4.65 -6.07
N GLY A 76 -8.25 -3.89 -7.17
CA GLY A 76 -9.45 -3.09 -7.52
C GLY A 76 -10.20 -3.52 -8.79
N SER A 77 -9.84 -4.64 -9.44
CA SER A 77 -10.38 -5.02 -10.76
C SER A 77 -11.23 -6.31 -10.79
N THR A 78 -11.84 -6.69 -9.67
CA THR A 78 -12.73 -7.87 -9.57
C THR A 78 -14.09 -7.46 -9.07
#